data_AF-A0A0P9FTC8-F1
#
_entry.id   AF-A0A0P9FTC8-F1
#
_cell.length_a   1.000
_cell.length_b   1.000
_cell.length_c   1.000
_cell.angle_alpha   90.00
_cell.angle_beta   90.00
_cell.angle_gamma   90.00
#
_symmetry.space_group_name_H-M   'P 1'
#
loop_
_entity.id
_entity.type
_entity.pdbx_description
1 polymer ?
#
loop_
_entity_poly.entity_id
_entity_poly.type
_entity_poly.pdbx_seq_one_letter_code
_entity_poly.pdbx_strand_id
1 'polypeptide(L)'
;MLLLYDIKPEIDPHGARIRLVRLLRKLNAIQLQRSTWLIQHVTPELLKMINEIRALGGVVVFSEWKPISLNRFKGEGFRNLDSSYVVGVVVHGPEIVDTGWAEKILGFLKGTRCEVRAKIGGTMGRVAVLDAKLDDRIDVKQPMRPSQVIDEFERENVDLIILLNHGKSIEAGISLGMGILENAKLIQLLKVPLIQIERPGEHDGGIIPWTGNTDELVQWFASKLNLNIIQPPIITKCIEVKEGKTYRTLLGVHPGEKILINGNVIGESSSTNVTLIAENGKIIDIMGGKLNRHGLEKLGDVDLTKAIVKTLRVLRRTYPKEKGFRQTPPKRQGVALIDKAENTLEIIEHANFAVSIGDDTTIVAGEILSRFGIPIIGVVDGDADGILLHITEKAPIAEILKATPSRSVIILVKAGSDDEAGRLIRNQIFHGKEVINFRGKVNIDSLKTRIIRLLGDLVLEVVTT
;
A
#
# COMPACT_ATOMS: atom_id res chain seq x y z
N MET A 1 -15.62 -19.38 12.49
CA MET A 1 -16.24 -20.72 12.39
C MET A 1 -15.70 -21.43 11.16
N LEU A 2 -15.46 -22.74 11.24
CA LEU A 2 -15.17 -23.57 10.08
C LEU A 2 -16.49 -24.03 9.44
N LEU A 3 -16.61 -23.81 8.13
CA LEU A 3 -17.66 -24.38 7.28
C LEU A 3 -17.00 -25.42 6.39
N LEU A 4 -17.45 -26.66 6.52
CA LEU A 4 -17.10 -27.76 5.65
C LEU A 4 -18.33 -28.10 4.82
N TYR A 5 -18.17 -28.31 3.53
CA TYR A 5 -19.24 -28.82 2.68
C TYR A 5 -18.78 -30.02 1.87
N ASP A 6 -19.71 -30.88 1.52
CA ASP A 6 -19.53 -31.92 0.53
C ASP A 6 -20.79 -32.00 -0.33
N ILE A 7 -20.62 -31.84 -1.63
CA ILE A 7 -21.70 -31.95 -2.62
C ILE A 7 -21.11 -32.58 -3.87
N LYS A 8 -21.68 -33.73 -4.25
CA LYS A 8 -21.18 -34.46 -5.40
C LYS A 8 -21.63 -33.76 -6.70
N PRO A 9 -20.81 -33.75 -7.76
CA PRO A 9 -21.17 -33.09 -9.02
C PRO A 9 -22.50 -33.59 -9.62
N GLU A 10 -22.84 -34.86 -9.42
CA GLU A 10 -24.02 -35.49 -10.00
C GLU A 10 -25.33 -34.97 -9.39
N ILE A 11 -25.27 -34.45 -8.16
CA ILE A 11 -26.41 -33.90 -7.42
C ILE A 11 -26.43 -32.36 -7.43
N ASP A 12 -25.53 -31.72 -8.19
CA ASP A 12 -25.46 -30.26 -8.34
C ASP A 12 -25.71 -29.76 -9.78
N PRO A 13 -26.88 -30.08 -10.39
CA PRO A 13 -27.15 -29.74 -11.79
C PRO A 13 -27.25 -28.23 -12.05
N HIS A 14 -27.52 -27.44 -11.00
CA HIS A 14 -27.69 -26.00 -11.09
C HIS A 14 -26.49 -25.19 -10.59
N GLY A 15 -25.41 -25.83 -10.13
CA GLY A 15 -24.21 -25.13 -9.65
C GLY A 15 -24.38 -24.43 -8.30
N ALA A 16 -25.16 -24.98 -7.39
CA ALA A 16 -25.27 -24.59 -5.98
C ALA A 16 -23.90 -24.52 -5.31
N ARG A 17 -22.96 -25.42 -5.63
CA ARG A 17 -21.58 -25.34 -5.15
C ARG A 17 -20.89 -24.04 -5.58
N ILE A 18 -21.02 -23.70 -6.87
CA ILE A 18 -20.41 -22.49 -7.42
C ILE A 18 -21.03 -21.24 -6.78
N ARG A 19 -22.35 -21.25 -6.58
CA ARG A 19 -23.06 -20.17 -5.87
C ARG A 19 -22.62 -20.03 -4.42
N LEU A 20 -22.47 -21.13 -3.68
CA LEU A 20 -21.95 -21.12 -2.32
C LEU A 20 -20.55 -20.54 -2.28
N VAL A 21 -19.64 -20.99 -3.16
CA VAL A 21 -18.27 -20.46 -3.22
C VAL A 21 -18.27 -18.96 -3.55
N ARG A 22 -19.12 -18.50 -4.48
CA ARG A 22 -19.28 -17.07 -4.79
C ARG A 22 -19.80 -16.29 -3.59
N LEU A 23 -20.78 -16.83 -2.86
CA LEU A 23 -21.33 -16.21 -1.67
C LEU A 23 -20.28 -16.13 -0.55
N LEU A 24 -19.55 -17.21 -0.29
CA LEU A 24 -18.45 -17.24 0.69
C LEU A 24 -17.37 -16.22 0.35
N ARG A 25 -16.99 -16.10 -0.93
CA ARG A 25 -16.07 -15.04 -1.39
C ARG A 25 -16.65 -13.64 -1.16
N LYS A 26 -17.94 -13.43 -1.42
CA LYS A 26 -18.64 -12.16 -1.15
C LYS A 26 -18.65 -11.82 0.35
N LEU A 27 -18.72 -12.83 1.21
CA LEU A 27 -18.67 -12.72 2.67
C LEU A 27 -17.24 -12.64 3.23
N ASN A 28 -16.22 -12.47 2.37
CA ASN A 28 -14.80 -12.46 2.76
C ASN A 28 -14.34 -13.71 3.52
N ALA A 29 -14.99 -14.86 3.29
CA ALA A 29 -14.57 -16.13 3.86
C ALA A 29 -13.21 -16.56 3.31
N ILE A 30 -12.40 -17.22 4.15
CA ILE A 30 -11.06 -17.69 3.78
C ILE A 30 -11.14 -19.15 3.39
N GLN A 31 -10.73 -19.46 2.17
CA GLN A 31 -10.65 -20.83 1.69
C GLN A 31 -9.41 -21.51 2.26
N LEU A 32 -9.59 -22.54 3.09
CA LEU A 32 -8.51 -23.37 3.64
C LEU A 32 -8.24 -24.58 2.75
N GLN A 33 -9.32 -25.20 2.25
CA GLN A 33 -9.28 -26.28 1.25
C GLN A 33 -10.42 -26.09 0.26
N ARG A 34 -10.50 -26.93 -0.78
CA ARG A 34 -11.53 -26.81 -1.83
C ARG A 34 -12.95 -26.67 -1.24
N SER A 35 -13.26 -27.41 -0.18
CA SER A 35 -14.56 -27.40 0.48
C SER A 35 -14.54 -27.04 1.97
N THR A 36 -13.44 -26.48 2.45
CA THR A 36 -13.29 -26.05 3.86
C THR A 36 -13.00 -24.56 3.89
N TRP A 37 -13.81 -23.82 4.63
CA TRP A 37 -13.80 -22.36 4.67
C TRP A 37 -13.82 -21.87 6.11
N LEU A 38 -13.06 -20.82 6.39
CA LEU A 38 -13.14 -20.08 7.64
C LEU A 38 -14.03 -18.85 7.42
N ILE A 39 -15.10 -18.73 8.21
CA ILE A 39 -16.07 -17.64 8.15
C ILE A 39 -16.13 -16.87 9.47
N GLN A 40 -16.40 -15.57 9.40
CA GLN A 40 -16.53 -14.72 10.60
C GLN A 40 -17.89 -14.92 11.29
N HIS A 41 -18.97 -14.91 10.52
CA HIS A 41 -20.35 -15.02 10.99
C HIS A 41 -21.23 -15.68 9.94
N VAL A 42 -22.43 -16.12 10.34
CA VAL A 42 -23.42 -16.75 9.45
C VAL A 42 -24.50 -15.74 9.12
N THR A 43 -24.68 -15.42 7.83
CA THR A 43 -25.74 -14.50 7.37
C THR A 43 -27.02 -15.26 6.96
N PRO A 44 -28.18 -14.58 6.89
CA PRO A 44 -29.42 -15.19 6.39
C PRO A 44 -29.29 -15.77 4.98
N GLU A 45 -28.56 -15.10 4.10
CA GLU A 45 -28.31 -15.56 2.73
C GLU A 45 -27.47 -16.84 2.72
N LEU A 46 -26.46 -16.92 3.60
CA LEU A 46 -25.64 -18.12 3.75
C LEU A 46 -26.47 -19.29 4.26
N LEU A 47 -27.34 -19.07 5.25
CA LEU A 47 -28.27 -20.10 5.73
C LEU A 47 -29.19 -20.62 4.63
N LYS A 48 -29.74 -19.73 3.80
CA LYS A 48 -30.58 -20.11 2.67
C LYS A 48 -29.83 -21.00 1.68
N MET A 49 -28.60 -20.61 1.31
CA MET A 49 -27.74 -21.40 0.42
C MET A 49 -27.40 -22.78 1.00
N ILE A 50 -27.19 -22.86 2.32
CA ILE A 50 -26.88 -24.12 2.99
C ILE A 50 -28.09 -25.06 3.03
N ASN A 51 -29.28 -24.52 3.29
CA ASN A 51 -30.51 -25.32 3.25
C ASN A 51 -30.78 -25.87 1.85
N GLU A 52 -30.49 -25.09 0.80
CA GLU A 52 -30.55 -25.55 -0.59
C GLU A 52 -29.58 -26.73 -0.85
N ILE A 53 -28.33 -26.61 -0.42
CA ILE A 53 -27.34 -27.69 -0.55
C ILE A 53 -27.79 -28.96 0.19
N ARG A 54 -28.35 -28.81 1.40
CA ARG A 54 -28.88 -29.94 2.17
C ARG A 54 -30.07 -30.61 1.47
N ALA A 55 -30.95 -29.82 0.84
CA ALA A 55 -32.09 -30.35 0.08
C ALA A 55 -31.67 -31.16 -1.15
N LEU A 56 -30.53 -30.81 -1.76
CA LEU A 56 -29.93 -31.57 -2.86
C LEU A 56 -29.22 -32.86 -2.40
N GLY A 57 -29.15 -33.12 -1.08
CA GLY A 57 -28.42 -34.26 -0.51
C GLY A 57 -26.95 -33.98 -0.20
N GLY A 58 -26.51 -32.72 -0.30
CA GLY A 58 -25.19 -32.29 0.14
C GLY A 58 -25.08 -32.19 1.66
N VAL A 59 -23.86 -32.32 2.17
CA VAL A 59 -23.54 -32.20 3.59
C VAL A 59 -22.89 -30.85 3.85
N VAL A 60 -23.33 -30.15 4.89
CA VAL A 60 -22.66 -28.94 5.38
C VAL A 60 -22.51 -29.05 6.88
N VAL A 61 -21.28 -28.87 7.37
CA VAL A 61 -20.94 -28.95 8.79
C VAL A 61 -20.33 -27.62 9.22
N PHE A 62 -20.80 -27.11 10.35
CA PHE A 62 -20.17 -26.01 11.05
C PHE A 62 -19.43 -26.51 12.27
N SER A 63 -18.22 -25.99 12.47
CA SER A 63 -17.45 -26.22 13.69
C SER A 63 -17.01 -24.87 14.27
N GLU A 64 -17.14 -24.73 15.58
CA GLU A 64 -16.52 -23.60 16.27
C GLU A 64 -15.00 -23.75 16.15
N TRP A 65 -14.36 -22.70 15.66
CA TRP A 65 -12.91 -22.67 15.55
C TRP A 65 -12.39 -21.56 16.44
N LYS A 66 -11.57 -21.96 17.42
CA LYS A 66 -10.87 -21.06 18.31
C LYS A 66 -9.38 -21.25 18.06
N PRO A 67 -8.67 -20.25 17.51
CA PRO A 67 -7.23 -20.34 17.37
C PRO A 67 -6.60 -20.54 18.74
N ILE A 68 -5.62 -21.43 18.82
CA ILE A 68 -4.77 -21.59 19.99
C ILE A 68 -3.39 -21.12 19.58
N SER A 69 -2.88 -20.07 20.22
CA SER A 69 -1.50 -19.64 20.00
C SER A 69 -0.54 -20.72 20.49
N LEU A 70 0.60 -20.88 19.81
CA LEU A 70 1.64 -21.82 20.24
C LEU A 70 2.10 -21.53 21.68
N ASN A 71 2.15 -20.25 22.06
CA ASN A 71 2.50 -19.84 23.42
C ASN A 71 1.54 -20.41 24.48
N ARG A 72 0.25 -20.61 24.16
CA ARG A 72 -0.68 -21.27 25.10
C ARG A 72 -0.30 -22.72 25.37
N PHE A 73 0.26 -23.43 24.37
CA PHE A 73 0.78 -24.79 24.57
C PHE A 73 2.10 -24.82 25.35
N LYS A 74 2.85 -23.71 25.36
CA LYS A 74 4.10 -23.59 26.15
C LYS A 74 3.85 -23.37 27.65
N GLY A 75 2.62 -23.08 28.07
CA GLY A 75 2.24 -22.99 29.50
C GLY A 75 2.81 -21.79 30.26
N GLU A 76 3.48 -20.86 29.58
CA GLU A 76 4.09 -19.68 30.21
C GLU A 76 3.31 -18.40 29.85
N GLY A 77 3.00 -17.57 30.85
CA GLY A 77 2.61 -16.16 30.63
C GLY A 77 3.77 -15.38 29.99
N PHE A 78 3.52 -14.17 29.49
CA PHE A 78 4.59 -13.39 28.87
C PHE A 78 5.62 -12.99 29.93
N ARG A 79 6.79 -13.66 29.92
CA ARG A 79 7.91 -13.32 30.82
C ARG A 79 8.83 -12.30 30.18
N ASN A 80 9.23 -12.55 28.94
CA ASN A 80 10.00 -11.70 28.03
C ASN A 80 9.96 -12.34 26.63
N LEU A 81 10.38 -11.61 25.60
CA LEU A 81 10.71 -12.22 24.32
C LEU A 81 11.99 -13.07 24.47
N ASP A 82 11.97 -14.28 23.92
CA ASP A 82 13.11 -15.20 23.87
C ASP A 82 13.14 -15.98 22.55
N SER A 83 14.09 -16.91 22.41
CA SER A 83 14.28 -17.72 21.20
C SER A 83 13.11 -18.63 20.82
N SER A 84 12.10 -18.78 21.67
CA SER A 84 10.89 -19.53 21.35
C SER A 84 9.87 -18.70 20.57
N TYR A 85 10.01 -17.37 20.52
CA TYR A 85 9.09 -16.45 19.85
C TYR A 85 9.53 -16.14 18.43
N VAL A 86 8.56 -16.10 17.51
CA VAL A 86 8.70 -15.52 16.17
C VAL A 86 7.95 -14.20 16.11
N VAL A 87 8.67 -13.10 15.89
CA VAL A 87 8.11 -11.74 15.84
C VAL A 87 8.12 -11.24 14.40
N GLY A 88 6.94 -10.97 13.87
CA GLY A 88 6.76 -10.28 12.59
C GLY A 88 6.79 -8.76 12.78
N VAL A 89 7.68 -8.06 12.09
CA VAL A 89 7.79 -6.59 12.14
C VAL A 89 7.34 -6.01 10.81
N VAL A 90 6.21 -5.32 10.81
CA VAL A 90 5.69 -4.59 9.65
C VAL A 90 6.22 -3.17 9.70
N VAL A 91 7.15 -2.83 8.82
CA VAL A 91 7.66 -1.47 8.71
C VAL A 91 6.79 -0.69 7.71
N HIS A 92 6.27 0.47 8.10
CA HIS A 92 5.45 1.31 7.23
C HIS A 92 5.97 2.74 7.12
N GLY A 93 6.02 3.21 5.87
CA GLY A 93 6.43 4.57 5.53
C GLY A 93 7.95 4.76 5.58
N PRO A 94 8.46 5.80 4.89
CA PRO A 94 9.87 6.14 4.91
C PRO A 94 10.32 6.75 6.25
N GLU A 95 9.46 7.48 6.95
CA GLU A 95 9.86 8.27 8.13
C GLU A 95 10.39 7.40 9.28
N ILE A 96 9.80 6.22 9.52
CA ILE A 96 10.27 5.32 10.58
C ILE A 96 11.66 4.75 10.30
N VAL A 97 12.03 4.67 9.02
CA VAL A 97 13.36 4.25 8.57
C VAL A 97 14.34 5.41 8.64
N ASP A 98 13.98 6.57 8.09
CA ASP A 98 14.85 7.75 7.99
C ASP A 98 15.22 8.34 9.35
N THR A 99 14.32 8.24 10.33
CA THR A 99 14.57 8.66 11.72
C THR A 99 15.49 7.69 12.48
N GLY A 100 15.82 6.53 11.90
CA GLY A 100 16.65 5.49 12.50
C GLY A 100 15.93 4.60 13.53
N TRP A 101 14.65 4.85 13.80
CA TRP A 101 13.89 4.08 14.78
C TRP A 101 13.61 2.65 14.37
N ALA A 102 13.38 2.39 13.08
CA ALA A 102 13.25 1.03 12.56
C ALA A 102 14.50 0.18 12.91
N GLU A 103 15.69 0.71 12.63
CA GLU A 103 16.95 0.04 12.95
C GLU A 103 17.12 -0.18 14.46
N LYS A 104 16.84 0.85 15.26
CA LYS A 104 16.95 0.81 16.73
C LYS A 104 16.03 -0.24 17.34
N ILE A 105 14.77 -0.31 16.91
CA ILE A 105 13.79 -1.27 17.39
C ILE A 105 14.16 -2.69 16.95
N LEU A 106 14.56 -2.88 15.69
CA LEU A 106 15.04 -4.20 15.22
C LEU A 106 16.30 -4.64 15.97
N GLY A 107 17.20 -3.71 16.32
CA GLY A 107 18.39 -3.98 17.13
C GLY A 107 18.03 -4.42 18.55
N PHE A 108 17.06 -3.73 19.16
CA PHE A 108 16.50 -4.09 20.45
C PHE A 108 15.87 -5.49 20.46
N LEU A 109 15.03 -5.80 19.46
CA LEU A 109 14.41 -7.13 19.32
C LEU A 109 15.47 -8.23 19.12
N LYS A 110 16.51 -7.98 18.33
CA LYS A 110 17.62 -8.93 18.17
C LYS A 110 18.30 -9.26 19.51
N GLY A 111 18.35 -8.29 20.44
CA GLY A 111 18.88 -8.47 21.78
C GLY A 111 18.07 -9.43 22.67
N THR A 112 16.81 -9.70 22.35
CA THR A 112 15.96 -10.64 23.11
C THR A 112 16.15 -12.10 22.70
N ARG A 113 16.92 -12.36 21.63
CA ARG A 113 17.14 -13.69 21.02
C ARG A 113 15.92 -14.30 20.33
N CYS A 114 14.81 -13.58 20.19
CA CYS A 114 13.68 -14.06 19.38
C CYS A 114 14.02 -14.10 17.89
N GLU A 115 13.28 -14.91 17.12
CA GLU A 115 13.34 -14.85 15.67
C GLU A 115 12.59 -13.61 15.19
N VAL A 116 13.28 -12.71 14.48
CA VAL A 116 12.68 -11.47 13.96
C VAL A 116 12.59 -11.57 12.45
N ARG A 117 11.38 -11.44 11.92
CA ARG A 117 11.12 -11.32 10.48
C ARG A 117 10.57 -9.94 10.21
N ALA A 118 11.29 -9.12 9.47
CA ALA A 118 10.84 -7.76 9.14
C ALA A 118 10.53 -7.64 7.66
N LYS A 119 9.42 -6.98 7.33
CA LYS A 119 8.97 -6.71 5.96
C LYS A 119 8.43 -5.29 5.87
N ILE A 120 8.61 -4.61 4.75
CA ILE A 120 8.17 -3.23 4.54
C ILE A 120 6.90 -3.18 3.67
N GLY A 121 5.94 -2.35 4.06
CA GLY A 121 4.77 -2.01 3.25
C GLY A 121 4.96 -0.69 2.49
N GLY A 122 4.69 -0.71 1.18
CA GLY A 122 4.68 0.48 0.30
C GLY A 122 6.01 0.83 -0.37
N THR A 123 5.93 1.36 -1.59
CA THR A 123 7.10 1.64 -2.45
C THR A 123 8.07 2.65 -1.84
N MET A 124 7.59 3.77 -1.29
CA MET A 124 8.48 4.77 -0.68
C MET A 124 9.18 4.27 0.58
N GLY A 125 8.54 3.40 1.35
CA GLY A 125 9.19 2.73 2.49
C GLY A 125 10.34 1.84 2.03
N ARG A 126 10.14 1.07 0.94
CA ARG A 126 11.20 0.23 0.34
C ARG A 126 12.39 1.07 -0.10
N VAL A 127 12.13 2.21 -0.74
CA VAL A 127 13.18 3.16 -1.13
C VAL A 127 13.97 3.64 0.09
N ALA A 128 13.29 3.97 1.20
CA ALA A 128 13.98 4.37 2.43
C ALA A 128 14.82 3.24 3.04
N VAL A 129 14.34 2.00 3.02
CA VAL A 129 15.12 0.83 3.46
C VAL A 129 16.38 0.66 2.62
N LEU A 130 16.28 0.84 1.30
CA LEU A 130 17.44 0.79 0.39
C LEU A 130 18.43 1.93 0.67
N ASP A 131 17.93 3.15 0.92
CA ASP A 131 18.75 4.31 1.30
C ASP A 131 19.50 4.06 2.61
N ALA A 132 18.83 3.49 3.60
CA ALA A 132 19.40 3.16 4.90
C ALA A 132 20.25 1.88 4.91
N LYS A 133 20.34 1.15 3.78
CA LYS A 133 21.04 -0.15 3.67
C LYS A 133 20.57 -1.18 4.70
N LEU A 134 19.25 -1.23 4.93
CA LEU A 134 18.59 -2.15 5.87
C LEU A 134 17.91 -3.33 5.17
N ASP A 135 18.12 -3.53 3.87
CA ASP A 135 17.50 -4.59 3.07
C ASP A 135 18.06 -6.00 3.34
N ASP A 136 19.14 -6.11 4.14
CA ASP A 136 19.61 -7.36 4.73
C ASP A 136 18.77 -7.80 5.95
N ARG A 137 18.04 -6.85 6.56
CA ARG A 137 17.25 -7.06 7.78
C ARG A 137 15.75 -6.91 7.54
N ILE A 138 15.33 -6.12 6.57
CA ILE A 138 13.94 -5.84 6.21
C ILE A 138 13.71 -6.31 4.77
N ASP A 139 12.79 -7.25 4.58
CA ASP A 139 12.45 -7.75 3.25
C ASP A 139 11.75 -6.68 2.41
N VAL A 140 12.38 -6.33 1.28
CA VAL A 140 11.92 -5.35 0.29
C VAL A 140 11.51 -5.99 -1.04
N LYS A 141 11.44 -7.33 -1.13
CA LYS A 141 11.31 -8.02 -2.44
C LYS A 141 9.96 -7.81 -3.09
N GLN A 142 8.87 -7.88 -2.34
CA GLN A 142 7.52 -7.83 -2.89
C GLN A 142 6.84 -6.48 -2.64
N PRO A 143 6.12 -5.93 -3.64
CA PRO A 143 5.28 -4.76 -3.44
C PRO A 143 4.03 -5.18 -2.66
N MET A 144 4.04 -4.95 -1.35
CA MET A 144 2.91 -5.26 -0.48
C MET A 144 2.39 -4.03 0.24
N ARG A 145 1.07 -4.00 0.47
CA ARG A 145 0.43 -3.10 1.42
C ARG A 145 0.67 -3.63 2.85
N PRO A 146 0.71 -2.77 3.88
CA PRO A 146 0.89 -3.22 5.26
C PRO A 146 -0.11 -4.30 5.70
N SER A 147 -1.37 -4.21 5.27
CA SER A 147 -2.39 -5.24 5.57
C SER A 147 -2.06 -6.61 4.94
N GLN A 148 -1.43 -6.62 3.76
CA GLN A 148 -0.99 -7.85 3.11
C GLN A 148 0.22 -8.44 3.83
N VAL A 149 1.13 -7.60 4.34
CA VAL A 149 2.27 -8.04 5.16
C VAL A 149 1.77 -8.70 6.46
N ILE A 150 0.77 -8.11 7.13
CA ILE A 150 0.12 -8.72 8.31
C ILE A 150 -0.45 -10.10 7.95
N ASP A 151 -1.27 -10.17 6.90
CA ASP A 151 -1.85 -11.44 6.43
C ASP A 151 -0.77 -12.49 6.10
N GLU A 152 0.38 -12.08 5.59
CA GLU A 152 1.49 -12.98 5.29
C GLU A 152 2.18 -13.49 6.55
N PHE A 153 2.46 -12.62 7.52
CA PHE A 153 3.01 -13.03 8.82
C PHE A 153 2.08 -14.01 9.56
N GLU A 154 0.78 -13.82 9.44
CA GLU A 154 -0.20 -14.75 9.99
C GLU A 154 -0.15 -16.13 9.32
N ARG A 155 0.06 -16.20 8.00
CA ARG A 155 0.29 -17.48 7.29
C ARG A 155 1.62 -18.12 7.68
N GLU A 156 2.61 -17.30 8.01
CA GLU A 156 3.91 -17.72 8.51
C GLU A 156 3.90 -18.12 9.99
N ASN A 157 2.75 -18.02 10.66
CA ASN A 157 2.51 -18.44 12.04
C ASN A 157 3.44 -17.73 13.04
N VAL A 158 3.56 -16.41 12.92
CA VAL A 158 4.25 -15.59 13.92
C VAL A 158 3.46 -15.51 15.24
N ASP A 159 4.17 -15.32 16.35
CA ASP A 159 3.57 -15.21 17.69
C ASP A 159 3.12 -13.78 18.05
N LEU A 160 3.73 -12.78 17.42
CA LEU A 160 3.49 -11.36 17.64
C LEU A 160 3.76 -10.59 16.35
N ILE A 161 2.89 -9.61 16.06
CA ILE A 161 3.11 -8.65 15.00
C ILE A 161 3.32 -7.25 15.60
N ILE A 162 4.36 -6.57 15.14
CA ILE A 162 4.68 -5.19 15.52
C ILE A 162 4.59 -4.33 14.27
N LEU A 163 3.60 -3.44 14.21
CA LEU A 163 3.49 -2.39 13.19
C LEU A 163 4.33 -1.19 13.60
N LEU A 164 5.40 -0.90 12.87
CA LEU A 164 6.24 0.27 13.06
C LEU A 164 5.82 1.36 12.09
N ASN A 165 5.44 2.51 12.62
CA ASN A 165 5.08 3.67 11.81
C ASN A 165 5.52 4.97 12.47
N HIS A 166 5.75 5.99 11.66
CA HIS A 166 6.11 7.32 12.12
C HIS A 166 5.25 8.35 11.38
N GLY A 167 3.98 8.43 11.77
CA GLY A 167 2.99 9.33 11.19
C GLY A 167 3.29 10.81 11.42
N LYS A 168 2.34 11.64 10.99
CA LYS A 168 2.35 13.11 11.16
C LYS A 168 1.72 13.58 12.45
N SER A 169 0.83 12.76 12.99
CA SER A 169 0.20 12.91 14.28
C SER A 169 -0.13 11.52 14.82
N ILE A 170 -0.36 11.41 16.12
CA ILE A 170 -0.83 10.17 16.72
C ILE A 170 -2.20 9.75 16.17
N GLU A 171 -3.10 10.70 15.89
CA GLU A 171 -4.42 10.44 15.30
C GLU A 171 -4.30 9.87 13.88
N ALA A 172 -3.36 10.38 13.08
CA ALA A 172 -3.09 9.83 11.76
C ALA A 172 -2.52 8.40 11.84
N GLY A 173 -1.66 8.14 12.82
CA GLY A 173 -1.14 6.81 13.12
C GLY A 173 -2.25 5.82 13.51
N ILE A 174 -3.16 6.23 14.39
CA ILE A 174 -4.33 5.44 14.78
C ILE A 174 -5.22 5.15 13.57
N SER A 175 -5.51 6.18 12.75
CA SER A 175 -6.32 6.02 11.54
C SER A 175 -5.71 5.02 10.55
N LEU A 176 -4.39 5.06 10.39
CA LEU A 176 -3.65 4.09 9.58
C LEU A 176 -3.81 2.67 10.16
N GLY A 177 -3.57 2.48 11.46
CA GLY A 177 -3.69 1.18 12.11
C GLY A 177 -5.09 0.57 11.96
N MET A 178 -6.14 1.37 12.14
CA MET A 178 -7.52 0.95 11.88
C MET A 178 -7.72 0.52 10.43
N GLY A 179 -7.32 1.35 9.47
CA GLY A 179 -7.47 1.04 8.06
C GLY A 179 -6.71 -0.23 7.67
N ILE A 180 -5.53 -0.47 8.25
CA ILE A 180 -4.77 -1.70 8.04
C ILE A 180 -5.52 -2.92 8.57
N LEU A 181 -6.07 -2.85 9.80
CA LEU A 181 -6.83 -3.95 10.43
C LEU A 181 -8.14 -4.26 9.71
N GLU A 182 -8.87 -3.24 9.25
CA GLU A 182 -10.08 -3.42 8.45
C GLU A 182 -9.80 -4.16 7.14
N ASN A 183 -8.61 -3.98 6.58
CA ASN A 183 -8.19 -4.56 5.31
C ASN A 183 -7.35 -5.85 5.45
N ALA A 184 -6.91 -6.21 6.65
CA ALA A 184 -6.23 -7.46 6.95
C ALA A 184 -7.27 -8.56 7.24
N LYS A 185 -7.29 -9.61 6.43
CA LYS A 185 -8.35 -10.62 6.45
C LYS A 185 -8.18 -11.61 7.58
N LEU A 186 -6.93 -11.95 7.88
CA LEU A 186 -6.60 -13.02 8.82
C LEU A 186 -6.61 -12.51 10.27
N ILE A 187 -6.22 -11.26 10.53
CA ILE A 187 -6.06 -10.73 11.89
C ILE A 187 -7.36 -10.69 12.69
N GLN A 188 -8.47 -10.41 12.00
CA GLN A 188 -9.80 -10.43 12.60
C GLN A 188 -10.24 -11.84 13.03
N LEU A 189 -9.65 -12.87 12.42
CA LEU A 189 -9.98 -14.27 12.64
C LEU A 189 -9.02 -14.96 13.61
N LEU A 190 -7.70 -14.85 13.36
CA LEU A 190 -6.68 -15.54 14.15
C LEU A 190 -6.40 -14.81 15.47
N LYS A 191 -6.65 -13.50 15.52
CA LYS A 191 -6.37 -12.62 16.68
C LYS A 191 -4.93 -12.76 17.19
N VAL A 192 -3.97 -12.90 16.27
CA VAL A 192 -2.55 -12.81 16.61
C VAL A 192 -2.32 -11.48 17.34
N PRO A 193 -1.54 -11.46 18.44
CA PRO A 193 -1.17 -10.23 19.10
C PRO A 193 -0.59 -9.21 18.11
N LEU A 194 -1.20 -8.03 18.02
CA LEU A 194 -0.74 -6.92 17.18
C LEU A 194 -0.57 -5.68 18.04
N ILE A 195 0.62 -5.12 18.03
CA ILE A 195 0.87 -3.79 18.57
C ILE A 195 1.35 -2.85 17.47
N GLN A 196 1.03 -1.58 17.59
CA GLN A 196 1.62 -0.53 16.76
C GLN A 196 2.52 0.34 17.62
N ILE A 197 3.75 0.56 17.17
CA ILE A 197 4.67 1.55 17.74
C ILE A 197 4.60 2.75 16.81
N GLU A 198 3.98 3.82 17.30
CA GLU A 198 3.69 5.03 16.53
C GLU A 198 4.59 6.18 16.97
N ARG A 199 5.25 6.81 16.00
CA ARG A 199 6.09 8.01 16.18
C ARG A 199 7.05 7.93 17.38
N PRO A 200 7.85 6.85 17.50
CA PRO A 200 8.78 6.74 18.61
C PRO A 200 9.75 7.92 18.62
N GLY A 201 10.05 8.45 19.81
CA GLY A 201 10.90 9.63 20.01
C GLY A 201 10.18 10.98 19.94
N GLU A 202 8.93 11.02 19.47
CA GLU A 202 8.08 12.21 19.52
C GLU A 202 7.36 12.31 20.88
N HIS A 203 6.97 13.52 21.29
CA HIS A 203 6.33 13.73 22.59
C HIS A 203 4.96 13.03 22.72
N ASP A 204 4.25 12.90 21.60
CA ASP A 204 2.95 12.23 21.46
C ASP A 204 3.11 10.78 20.95
N GLY A 205 4.34 10.29 20.84
CA GLY A 205 4.63 8.93 20.46
C GLY A 205 4.05 7.92 21.45
N GLY A 206 3.62 6.77 20.93
CA GLY A 206 2.93 5.78 21.75
C GLY A 206 2.84 4.39 21.15
N ILE A 207 2.40 3.45 22.00
CA ILE A 207 2.14 2.06 21.65
C ILE A 207 0.65 1.81 21.73
N ILE A 208 0.09 1.28 20.65
CA ILE A 208 -1.34 1.00 20.49
C ILE A 208 -1.54 -0.52 20.43
N PRO A 209 -2.18 -1.15 21.44
CA PRO A 209 -2.52 -2.57 21.42
C PRO A 209 -3.77 -2.85 20.61
N TRP A 210 -3.63 -3.41 19.41
CA TRP A 210 -4.76 -3.59 18.49
C TRP A 210 -5.53 -4.89 18.68
N THR A 211 -4.81 -6.01 18.81
CA THR A 211 -5.42 -7.34 18.90
C THR A 211 -4.61 -8.24 19.83
N GLY A 212 -5.26 -9.31 20.31
CA GLY A 212 -4.67 -10.26 21.25
C GLY A 212 -4.55 -9.70 22.67
N ASN A 213 -4.13 -10.54 23.61
CA ASN A 213 -3.75 -10.09 24.94
C ASN A 213 -2.29 -9.63 24.88
N THR A 214 -2.07 -8.32 24.99
CA THR A 214 -0.75 -7.69 24.84
C THR A 214 -0.33 -6.88 26.06
N ASP A 215 -1.06 -6.92 27.17
CA ASP A 215 -0.88 -5.98 28.28
C ASP A 215 0.56 -5.97 28.82
N GLU A 216 1.10 -7.15 29.16
CA GLU A 216 2.47 -7.28 29.69
C GLU A 216 3.52 -6.88 28.64
N LEU A 217 3.31 -7.26 27.38
CA LEU A 217 4.19 -6.92 26.25
C LEU A 217 4.24 -5.40 26.00
N VAL A 218 3.09 -4.74 26.02
CA VAL A 218 2.94 -3.30 25.79
C VAL A 218 3.61 -2.52 26.91
N GLN A 219 3.40 -2.92 28.16
CA GLN A 219 4.10 -2.32 29.30
C GLN A 219 5.62 -2.45 29.16
N TRP A 220 6.09 -3.63 28.74
CA TRP A 220 7.50 -3.87 28.51
C TRP A 220 8.08 -2.97 27.41
N PHE A 221 7.47 -2.88 26.22
CA PHE A 221 7.95 -1.98 25.17
C PHE A 221 7.83 -0.51 25.57
N ALA A 222 6.73 -0.10 26.22
CA ALA A 222 6.52 1.28 26.64
C ALA A 222 7.63 1.74 27.59
N SER A 223 8.01 0.89 28.55
CA SER A 223 9.12 1.17 29.47
C SER A 223 10.47 1.26 28.75
N LYS A 224 10.73 0.38 27.77
CA LYS A 224 12.02 0.29 27.07
C LYS A 224 12.22 1.39 26.05
N LEU A 225 11.14 1.83 25.41
CA LEU A 225 11.16 2.86 24.37
C LEU A 225 10.78 4.24 24.90
N ASN A 226 10.37 4.34 26.16
CA ASN A 226 9.83 5.55 26.79
C ASN A 226 8.65 6.14 26.00
N LEU A 227 7.63 5.32 25.79
CA LEU A 227 6.45 5.65 24.99
C LEU A 227 5.17 5.58 25.83
N ASN A 228 4.19 6.41 25.47
CA ASN A 228 2.87 6.35 26.06
C ASN A 228 2.14 5.07 25.63
N ILE A 229 1.26 4.55 26.48
CA ILE A 229 0.34 3.48 26.09
C ILE A 229 -0.99 4.14 25.71
N ILE A 230 -1.45 3.88 24.49
CA ILE A 230 -2.63 4.52 23.92
C ILE A 230 -3.65 3.44 23.61
N GLN A 231 -4.79 3.48 24.29
CA GLN A 231 -5.85 2.53 24.03
C GLN A 231 -6.46 2.78 22.65
N PRO A 232 -6.73 1.74 21.84
CA PRO A 232 -7.40 1.91 20.58
C PRO A 232 -8.76 2.59 20.79
N PRO A 233 -9.10 3.61 20.00
CA PRO A 233 -10.40 4.23 20.13
C PRO A 233 -11.51 3.25 19.73
N ILE A 234 -12.62 3.27 20.48
CA ILE A 234 -13.86 2.60 20.08
C ILE A 234 -14.53 3.49 19.04
N ILE A 235 -14.16 3.34 17.76
CA ILE A 235 -14.77 4.13 16.70
C ILE A 235 -15.94 3.34 16.11
N THR A 236 -17.14 3.86 16.31
CA THR A 236 -18.36 3.12 15.98
C THR A 236 -18.75 3.26 14.51
N LYS A 237 -18.51 4.40 13.83
CA LYS A 237 -18.68 4.55 12.37
C LYS A 237 -17.88 5.72 11.79
N CYS A 238 -16.85 5.44 11.00
CA CYS A 238 -16.25 6.44 10.07
C CYS A 238 -17.06 6.56 8.77
N ILE A 239 -18.00 5.63 8.53
CA ILE A 239 -18.77 5.54 7.28
C ILE A 239 -20.25 5.49 7.61
N GLU A 240 -21.02 6.38 6.99
CA GLU A 240 -22.47 6.47 7.13
C GLU A 240 -23.12 6.45 5.75
N VAL A 241 -24.18 5.66 5.60
CA VAL A 241 -24.96 5.61 4.35
C VAL A 241 -26.36 6.12 4.67
N LYS A 242 -26.74 7.25 4.09
CA LYS A 242 -28.04 7.90 4.32
C LYS A 242 -28.54 8.51 3.01
N GLU A 243 -29.82 8.32 2.70
CA GLU A 243 -30.50 8.97 1.56
C GLU A 243 -29.75 8.75 0.21
N GLY A 244 -29.21 7.55 -0.03
CA GLY A 244 -28.47 7.23 -1.25
C GLY A 244 -27.04 7.76 -1.31
N LYS A 245 -26.60 8.49 -0.27
CA LYS A 245 -25.25 9.04 -0.15
C LYS A 245 -24.42 8.25 0.86
N THR A 246 -23.13 8.13 0.55
CA THR A 246 -22.12 7.57 1.46
C THR A 246 -21.24 8.71 1.97
N TYR A 247 -21.17 8.86 3.28
CA TYR A 247 -20.33 9.80 4.00
C TYR A 247 -19.18 9.05 4.63
N ARG A 248 -17.93 9.49 4.41
CA ARG A 248 -16.76 8.92 5.04
C ARG A 248 -15.92 9.99 5.71
N THR A 249 -15.93 10.01 7.04
CA THR A 249 -15.13 10.93 7.85
C THR A 249 -13.70 10.44 7.94
N LEU A 250 -12.76 11.33 7.64
CA LEU A 250 -11.33 11.07 7.67
C LEU A 250 -10.74 11.52 9.01
N LEU A 251 -9.83 10.73 9.55
CA LEU A 251 -9.18 10.99 10.83
C LEU A 251 -7.71 11.40 10.62
N GLY A 252 -7.18 12.22 11.52
CA GLY A 252 -5.80 12.68 11.46
C GLY A 252 -5.47 13.46 10.19
N VAL A 253 -6.43 14.22 9.65
CA VAL A 253 -6.20 15.11 8.50
C VAL A 253 -5.71 16.46 8.99
N HIS A 254 -4.76 17.07 8.28
CA HIS A 254 -4.35 18.45 8.51
C HIS A 254 -4.71 19.30 7.28
N PRO A 255 -4.97 20.61 7.44
CA PRO A 255 -5.19 21.52 6.31
C PRO A 255 -4.02 21.49 5.31
N GLY A 256 -4.31 21.65 4.01
CA GLY A 256 -3.32 21.67 2.93
C GLY A 256 -2.81 20.29 2.53
N GLU A 257 -3.47 19.22 2.94
CA GLU A 257 -3.14 17.85 2.52
C GLU A 257 -3.93 17.45 1.29
N LYS A 258 -3.24 16.83 0.35
CA LYS A 258 -3.89 16.15 -0.77
C LYS A 258 -4.65 14.95 -0.25
N ILE A 259 -5.86 14.77 -0.76
CA ILE A 259 -6.74 13.66 -0.44
C ILE A 259 -6.71 12.72 -1.63
N LEU A 260 -6.22 11.50 -1.40
CA LEU A 260 -6.08 10.48 -2.43
C LEU A 260 -7.12 9.38 -2.22
N ILE A 261 -7.80 8.99 -3.29
CA ILE A 261 -8.69 7.82 -3.31
C ILE A 261 -8.18 6.84 -4.35
N ASN A 262 -7.87 5.62 -3.93
CA ASN A 262 -7.29 4.56 -4.76
C ASN A 262 -6.04 5.01 -5.56
N GLY A 263 -5.29 5.99 -5.04
CA GLY A 263 -4.08 6.53 -5.66
C GLY A 263 -4.27 7.85 -6.42
N ASN A 264 -5.51 8.28 -6.72
CA ASN A 264 -5.77 9.53 -7.43
C ASN A 264 -6.02 10.68 -6.45
N VAL A 265 -5.38 11.82 -6.67
CA VAL A 265 -5.63 13.05 -5.90
C VAL A 265 -6.98 13.62 -6.30
N ILE A 266 -7.97 13.56 -5.40
CA ILE A 266 -9.34 14.04 -5.68
C ILE A 266 -9.66 15.38 -5.04
N GLY A 267 -8.72 15.94 -4.29
CA GLY A 267 -8.92 17.21 -3.63
C GLY A 267 -7.86 17.52 -2.59
N GLU A 268 -8.10 18.59 -1.85
CA GLU A 268 -7.22 19.08 -0.80
C GLU A 268 -8.03 19.44 0.45
N SER A 269 -7.53 19.08 1.62
CA SER A 269 -8.13 19.46 2.89
C SER A 269 -7.96 20.95 3.16
N SER A 270 -8.99 21.57 3.71
CA SER A 270 -8.98 22.94 4.22
C SER A 270 -9.16 22.99 5.74
N SER A 271 -9.50 21.86 6.37
CA SER A 271 -9.68 21.73 7.82
C SER A 271 -9.11 20.39 8.31
N THR A 272 -9.13 20.20 9.63
CA THR A 272 -8.84 18.90 10.28
C THR A 272 -10.04 17.95 10.31
N ASN A 273 -11.25 18.47 10.02
CA ASN A 273 -12.51 17.73 10.02
C ASN A 273 -12.98 17.55 8.59
N VAL A 274 -12.58 16.44 7.97
CA VAL A 274 -12.85 16.18 6.55
C VAL A 274 -13.82 15.01 6.40
N THR A 275 -14.86 15.20 5.60
CA THR A 275 -15.81 14.14 5.24
C THR A 275 -15.97 14.07 3.73
N LEU A 276 -15.69 12.89 3.17
CA LEU A 276 -15.93 12.59 1.76
C LEU A 276 -17.38 12.21 1.54
N ILE A 277 -17.99 12.72 0.48
CA ILE A 277 -19.38 12.42 0.13
C ILE A 277 -19.42 11.81 -1.26
N ALA A 278 -20.04 10.63 -1.36
CA ALA A 278 -20.26 9.93 -2.62
C ALA A 278 -21.74 9.63 -2.86
N GLU A 279 -22.17 9.71 -4.11
CA GLU A 279 -23.52 9.37 -4.56
C GLU A 279 -23.42 8.64 -5.90
N ASN A 280 -24.15 7.52 -6.04
CA ASN A 280 -24.14 6.70 -7.27
C ASN A 280 -22.74 6.35 -7.79
N GLY A 281 -21.81 6.05 -6.86
CA GLY A 281 -20.43 5.70 -7.21
C GLY A 281 -19.53 6.90 -7.53
N LYS A 282 -20.01 8.15 -7.44
CA LYS A 282 -19.17 9.33 -7.73
C LYS A 282 -18.95 10.16 -6.49
N ILE A 283 -17.74 10.67 -6.30
CA ILE A 283 -17.48 11.68 -5.27
C ILE A 283 -18.14 12.98 -5.71
N ILE A 284 -19.03 13.51 -4.87
CA ILE A 284 -19.79 14.74 -5.15
C ILE A 284 -19.29 15.93 -4.33
N ASP A 285 -18.65 15.69 -3.18
CA ASP A 285 -18.17 16.75 -2.30
C ASP A 285 -17.10 16.28 -1.30
N ILE A 286 -16.35 17.25 -0.78
CA ILE A 286 -15.42 17.10 0.35
C ILE A 286 -15.77 18.19 1.38
N MET A 287 -16.52 17.84 2.40
CA MET A 287 -16.70 18.75 3.54
C MET A 287 -15.37 18.97 4.24
N GLY A 288 -15.03 20.22 4.53
CA GLY A 288 -13.73 20.57 5.10
C GLY A 288 -12.57 20.53 4.10
N GLY A 289 -12.85 20.51 2.79
CA GLY A 289 -11.84 20.53 1.73
C GLY A 289 -12.34 21.13 0.41
N LYS A 290 -11.54 20.95 -0.64
CA LYS A 290 -11.83 21.39 -2.00
C LYS A 290 -11.64 20.21 -2.96
N LEU A 291 -12.57 20.02 -3.88
CA LEU A 291 -12.48 19.01 -4.93
C LEU A 291 -11.47 19.41 -6.02
N ASN A 292 -10.71 18.43 -6.50
CA ASN A 292 -9.96 18.51 -7.75
C ASN A 292 -10.78 17.82 -8.85
N ARG A 293 -11.37 18.59 -9.77
CA ARG A 293 -12.22 18.04 -10.84
C ARG A 293 -11.45 17.12 -11.79
N HIS A 294 -10.20 17.45 -12.10
CA HIS A 294 -9.37 16.65 -12.99
C HIS A 294 -9.08 15.27 -12.36
N GLY A 295 -8.78 15.25 -11.07
CA GLY A 295 -8.61 14.02 -10.30
C GLY A 295 -9.85 13.13 -10.22
N LEU A 296 -11.06 13.73 -10.19
CA LEU A 296 -12.32 12.99 -10.23
C LEU A 296 -12.54 12.27 -11.57
N GLU A 297 -12.15 12.90 -12.68
CA GLU A 297 -12.22 12.30 -14.01
C GLU A 297 -11.30 11.06 -14.11
N LYS A 298 -10.09 11.14 -13.55
CA LYS A 298 -9.13 10.03 -13.47
C LYS A 298 -9.61 8.90 -12.53
N LEU A 299 -10.33 9.22 -11.45
CA LEU A 299 -10.83 8.22 -10.49
C LEU A 299 -11.93 7.32 -11.06
N GLY A 300 -12.91 7.90 -11.76
CA GLY A 300 -14.12 7.18 -12.21
C GLY A 300 -15.05 6.74 -11.06
N ASP A 301 -15.77 5.63 -11.25
CA ASP A 301 -16.72 5.11 -10.26
C ASP A 301 -16.00 4.45 -9.06
N VAL A 302 -16.46 4.77 -7.85
CA VAL A 302 -15.86 4.36 -6.59
C VAL A 302 -16.89 3.95 -5.54
N ASP A 303 -16.64 2.82 -4.89
CA ASP A 303 -17.33 2.44 -3.66
C ASP A 303 -16.57 3.02 -2.46
N LEU A 304 -17.02 4.17 -1.96
CA LEU A 304 -16.36 4.89 -0.86
C LEU A 304 -16.28 4.05 0.44
N THR A 305 -17.14 3.03 0.59
CA THR A 305 -17.11 2.10 1.73
C THR A 305 -15.89 1.18 1.72
N LYS A 306 -15.31 0.91 0.54
CA LYS A 306 -14.17 0.02 0.34
C LYS A 306 -12.92 0.73 -0.18
N ALA A 307 -13.06 1.96 -0.64
CA ALA A 307 -11.97 2.69 -1.24
C ALA A 307 -10.80 2.87 -0.26
N ILE A 308 -9.58 2.87 -0.78
CA ILE A 308 -8.40 3.20 0.01
C ILE A 308 -8.27 4.72 -0.02
N VAL A 309 -8.41 5.35 1.15
CA VAL A 309 -8.27 6.80 1.30
C VAL A 309 -6.97 7.11 2.02
N LYS A 310 -6.19 8.05 1.50
CA LYS A 310 -4.95 8.55 2.12
C LYS A 310 -4.96 10.07 2.13
N THR A 311 -4.35 10.66 3.14
CA THR A 311 -4.10 12.11 3.19
C THR A 311 -2.63 12.39 3.44
N LEU A 312 -2.03 13.23 2.60
CA LEU A 312 -0.62 13.55 2.67
C LEU A 312 -0.36 14.92 2.06
N ARG A 313 0.63 15.65 2.60
CA ARG A 313 1.21 16.81 1.91
C ARG A 313 2.27 16.38 0.90
N VAL A 314 3.11 15.44 1.32
CA VAL A 314 4.21 14.88 0.53
C VAL A 314 4.34 13.39 0.83
N LEU A 315 4.82 12.62 -0.15
CA LEU A 315 4.99 11.17 -0.06
C LEU A 315 6.08 10.72 0.93
N ARG A 316 7.03 11.61 1.23
CA ARG A 316 8.14 11.37 2.15
C ARG A 316 8.54 12.71 2.77
N ARG A 317 8.26 12.90 4.07
CA ARG A 317 8.52 14.17 4.79
C ARG A 317 9.97 14.33 5.23
N THR A 318 10.72 13.23 5.27
CA THR A 318 12.12 13.18 5.69
C THR A 318 13.03 12.96 4.49
N TYR A 319 14.28 13.38 4.61
CA TYR A 319 15.29 13.09 3.60
C TYR A 319 16.29 12.08 4.16
N PRO A 320 16.71 11.09 3.36
CA PRO A 320 17.76 10.19 3.80
C PRO A 320 19.06 10.97 3.97
N LYS A 321 19.91 10.54 4.91
CA LYS A 321 21.24 11.13 5.11
C LYS A 321 22.11 11.00 3.84
N GLU A 322 22.00 9.87 3.16
CA GLU A 322 22.63 9.59 1.87
C GLU A 322 21.64 8.83 0.98
N LYS A 323 21.61 9.12 -0.32
CA LYS A 323 20.89 8.27 -1.27
C LYS A 323 21.65 6.96 -1.42
N GLY A 324 20.96 5.83 -1.26
CA GLY A 324 21.55 4.50 -1.38
C GLY A 324 21.80 4.14 -2.85
N PHE A 325 22.95 4.54 -3.40
CA PHE A 325 23.29 4.20 -4.77
C PHE A 325 23.50 2.69 -4.94
N ARG A 326 22.74 2.10 -5.86
CA ARG A 326 22.79 0.70 -6.26
C ARG A 326 23.46 0.61 -7.62
N GLN A 327 24.49 -0.23 -7.73
CA GLN A 327 24.99 -0.61 -9.04
C GLN A 327 23.93 -1.46 -9.73
N THR A 328 23.46 -1.01 -10.88
CA THR A 328 22.61 -1.80 -11.76
C THR A 328 23.42 -2.97 -12.35
N PRO A 329 22.90 -4.20 -12.38
CA PRO A 329 23.58 -5.31 -13.03
C PRO A 329 23.88 -4.97 -14.50
N PRO A 330 25.10 -5.22 -15.00
CA PRO A 330 25.57 -4.73 -16.30
C PRO A 330 24.90 -5.38 -17.54
N LYS A 331 23.96 -6.31 -17.36
CA LYS A 331 23.41 -7.17 -18.43
C LYS A 331 21.93 -6.95 -18.78
N ARG A 332 21.32 -5.85 -18.35
CA ARG A 332 19.97 -5.50 -18.80
C ARG A 332 20.05 -4.94 -20.24
N GLN A 333 19.02 -5.15 -21.06
CA GLN A 333 18.87 -4.53 -22.40
C GLN A 333 17.43 -4.01 -22.63
N GLY A 334 16.66 -3.90 -21.55
CA GLY A 334 15.26 -3.51 -21.60
C GLY A 334 15.07 -2.00 -21.49
N VAL A 335 13.95 -1.54 -22.02
CA VAL A 335 13.36 -0.23 -21.73
C VAL A 335 12.03 -0.47 -21.04
N ALA A 336 11.85 0.18 -19.90
CA ALA A 336 10.64 0.14 -19.08
C ALA A 336 9.65 1.23 -19.51
N LEU A 337 8.36 0.92 -19.54
CA LEU A 337 7.28 1.90 -19.53
C LEU A 337 6.73 1.99 -18.11
N ILE A 338 6.74 3.19 -17.54
CA ILE A 338 6.25 3.48 -16.19
C ILE A 338 5.08 4.44 -16.30
N ASP A 339 3.87 3.91 -16.22
CA ASP A 339 2.63 4.70 -16.11
C ASP A 339 2.10 4.74 -14.67
N LYS A 340 2.71 3.97 -13.77
CA LYS A 340 2.43 3.98 -12.33
C LYS A 340 3.73 3.92 -11.55
N ALA A 341 3.96 4.95 -10.74
CA ALA A 341 5.19 5.04 -9.94
C ALA A 341 5.38 3.88 -8.95
N GLU A 342 4.29 3.28 -8.45
CA GLU A 342 4.34 2.19 -7.47
C GLU A 342 5.07 0.93 -7.95
N ASN A 343 5.07 0.68 -9.27
CA ASN A 343 5.70 -0.48 -9.91
C ASN A 343 7.16 -0.23 -10.33
N THR A 344 7.71 0.96 -10.04
CA THR A 344 9.04 1.35 -10.54
C THR A 344 10.11 0.37 -10.09
N LEU A 345 10.10 -0.09 -8.84
CA LEU A 345 11.16 -0.98 -8.31
C LEU A 345 11.17 -2.36 -8.97
N GLU A 346 10.01 -2.86 -9.39
CA GLU A 346 9.82 -4.15 -10.04
C GLU A 346 10.27 -4.07 -11.50
N ILE A 347 9.79 -3.05 -12.22
CA ILE A 347 10.00 -2.93 -13.66
C ILE A 347 11.49 -2.66 -13.97
N ILE A 348 12.19 -1.95 -13.09
CA ILE A 348 13.60 -1.61 -13.30
C ILE A 348 14.52 -2.82 -13.22
N GLU A 349 14.10 -3.94 -12.62
CA GLU A 349 14.88 -5.17 -12.57
C GLU A 349 15.22 -5.73 -13.96
N HIS A 350 14.55 -5.25 -14.99
CA HIS A 350 14.67 -5.72 -16.36
C HIS A 350 15.10 -4.64 -17.36
N ALA A 351 15.33 -3.39 -16.92
CA ALA A 351 15.58 -2.26 -17.82
C ALA A 351 16.83 -1.43 -17.47
N ASN A 352 17.38 -0.75 -18.47
CA ASN A 352 18.48 0.23 -18.34
C ASN A 352 18.01 1.67 -18.58
N PHE A 353 16.78 1.83 -19.05
CA PHE A 353 16.14 3.10 -19.37
C PHE A 353 14.66 2.97 -19.03
N ALA A 354 14.04 4.09 -18.67
CA ALA A 354 12.61 4.16 -18.47
C ALA A 354 11.98 5.24 -19.36
N VAL A 355 10.75 5.02 -19.79
CA VAL A 355 9.84 6.04 -20.30
C VAL A 355 8.74 6.16 -19.28
N SER A 356 8.51 7.34 -18.70
CA SER A 356 7.40 7.58 -17.80
C SER A 356 6.34 8.45 -18.42
N ILE A 357 5.09 8.22 -18.04
CA ILE A 357 3.93 8.99 -18.49
C ILE A 357 3.29 9.66 -17.27
N GLY A 358 3.08 10.97 -17.36
CA GLY A 358 2.46 11.80 -16.35
C GLY A 358 3.47 12.44 -15.40
N ASP A 359 3.12 13.63 -14.91
CA ASP A 359 3.97 14.48 -14.10
C ASP A 359 4.40 13.82 -12.79
N ASP A 360 3.43 13.46 -11.93
CA ASP A 360 3.71 12.84 -10.64
C ASP A 360 4.40 11.48 -10.78
N THR A 361 3.99 10.69 -11.78
CA THR A 361 4.64 9.41 -12.07
C THR A 361 6.10 9.62 -12.46
N THR A 362 6.38 10.59 -13.33
CA THR A 362 7.74 10.93 -13.77
C THR A 362 8.60 11.40 -12.62
N ILE A 363 8.07 12.26 -11.75
CA ILE A 363 8.77 12.80 -10.59
C ILE A 363 9.11 11.69 -9.60
N VAL A 364 8.13 10.85 -9.21
CA VAL A 364 8.34 9.74 -8.26
C VAL A 364 9.25 8.67 -8.85
N ALA A 365 9.03 8.28 -10.11
CA ALA A 365 9.89 7.31 -10.78
C ALA A 365 11.32 7.84 -10.92
N GLY A 366 11.50 9.11 -11.31
CA GLY A 366 12.80 9.77 -11.39
C GLY A 366 13.57 9.69 -10.07
N GLU A 367 12.91 10.03 -8.96
CA GLU A 367 13.51 9.96 -7.62
C GLU A 367 13.95 8.52 -7.30
N ILE A 368 13.12 7.51 -7.57
CA ILE A 368 13.47 6.10 -7.36
C ILE A 368 14.66 5.71 -8.25
N LEU A 369 14.59 5.99 -9.55
CA LEU A 369 15.58 5.62 -10.56
C LEU A 369 16.93 6.30 -10.33
N SER A 370 16.95 7.47 -9.68
CA SER A 370 18.19 8.19 -9.32
C SER A 370 19.14 7.33 -8.48
N ARG A 371 18.61 6.42 -7.66
CA ARG A 371 19.40 5.48 -6.84
C ARG A 371 20.05 4.39 -7.67
N PHE A 372 19.52 4.10 -8.86
CA PHE A 372 20.02 3.05 -9.74
C PHE A 372 20.82 3.58 -10.93
N GLY A 373 20.92 4.91 -11.06
CA GLY A 373 21.55 5.58 -12.20
C GLY A 373 20.83 5.30 -13.53
N ILE A 374 19.54 4.98 -13.49
CA ILE A 374 18.75 4.61 -14.67
C ILE A 374 18.09 5.88 -15.24
N PRO A 375 18.52 6.39 -16.41
CA PRO A 375 17.92 7.58 -17.00
C PRO A 375 16.47 7.36 -17.43
N ILE A 376 15.69 8.44 -17.39
CA ILE A 376 14.26 8.45 -17.71
C ILE A 376 13.94 9.42 -18.85
N ILE A 377 13.02 9.03 -19.73
CA ILE A 377 12.32 9.94 -20.66
C ILE A 377 10.92 10.16 -20.09
N GLY A 378 10.70 11.29 -19.42
CA GLY A 378 9.38 11.65 -18.89
C GLY A 378 8.54 12.37 -19.94
N VAL A 379 7.30 11.94 -20.11
CA VAL A 379 6.29 12.64 -20.92
C VAL A 379 5.27 13.23 -19.97
N VAL A 380 5.21 14.55 -19.94
CA VAL A 380 4.48 15.35 -18.94
C VAL A 380 3.68 16.45 -19.61
N ASP A 381 2.58 16.89 -19.00
CA ASP A 381 1.74 17.96 -19.54
C ASP A 381 1.72 19.23 -18.64
N GLY A 382 2.39 19.16 -17.49
CA GLY A 382 2.54 20.28 -16.56
C GLY A 382 1.48 20.33 -15.45
N ASP A 383 0.69 19.27 -15.24
CA ASP A 383 -0.41 19.21 -14.27
C ASP A 383 -0.05 18.67 -12.87
N ALA A 384 1.24 18.62 -12.52
CA ALA A 384 1.75 17.98 -11.29
C ALA A 384 0.97 18.33 -10.00
N ASP A 385 0.42 17.32 -9.29
CA ASP A 385 -0.33 17.51 -8.04
C ASP A 385 0.57 17.94 -6.85
N GLY A 386 1.89 17.81 -7.01
CA GLY A 386 2.89 18.21 -6.03
C GLY A 386 3.04 17.31 -4.81
N ILE A 387 2.80 16.01 -5.02
CA ILE A 387 2.89 14.99 -3.99
C ILE A 387 4.33 14.58 -3.63
N LEU A 388 5.32 14.93 -4.45
CA LEU A 388 6.73 14.64 -4.17
C LEU A 388 7.52 15.95 -3.94
N LEU A 389 8.25 16.04 -2.82
CA LEU A 389 9.28 17.06 -2.53
C LEU A 389 8.80 18.54 -2.56
N HIS A 390 7.50 18.83 -2.42
CA HIS A 390 6.91 20.17 -2.53
C HIS A 390 6.97 20.79 -3.94
N ILE A 391 7.18 19.99 -4.98
CA ILE A 391 7.22 20.44 -6.39
C ILE A 391 5.78 20.64 -6.88
N THR A 392 5.22 21.85 -6.79
CA THR A 392 3.83 22.14 -7.21
C THR A 392 3.68 22.32 -8.73
N GLU A 393 2.46 22.43 -9.27
CA GLU A 393 2.13 22.84 -10.66
C GLU A 393 2.92 24.07 -11.20
N LYS A 394 3.45 24.91 -10.30
CA LYS A 394 4.27 26.08 -10.64
C LYS A 394 5.77 25.80 -10.74
N ALA A 395 6.19 24.57 -10.45
CA ALA A 395 7.58 24.19 -10.50
C ALA A 395 8.03 24.14 -11.96
N PRO A 396 9.11 24.85 -12.33
CA PRO A 396 9.69 24.74 -13.66
C PRO A 396 10.02 23.28 -13.98
N ILE A 397 9.93 22.86 -15.25
CA ILE A 397 10.38 21.52 -15.71
C ILE A 397 11.81 21.21 -15.25
N ALA A 398 12.65 22.24 -15.10
CA ALA A 398 13.99 22.14 -14.53
C ALA A 398 14.02 21.57 -13.09
N GLU A 399 12.96 21.71 -12.30
CA GLU A 399 12.85 21.11 -10.97
C GLU A 399 12.50 19.63 -11.02
N ILE A 400 11.67 19.20 -11.98
CA ILE A 400 11.43 17.77 -12.25
C ILE A 400 12.76 17.08 -12.55
N LEU A 401 13.62 17.73 -13.35
CA LEU A 401 14.94 17.21 -13.70
C LEU A 401 15.88 17.03 -12.50
N LYS A 402 15.78 17.84 -11.44
CA LYS A 402 16.60 17.69 -10.23
C LYS A 402 16.33 16.37 -9.50
N ALA A 403 15.13 15.82 -9.64
CA ALA A 403 14.76 14.52 -9.07
C ALA A 403 15.22 13.33 -9.94
N THR A 404 15.64 13.57 -11.18
CA THR A 404 16.01 12.53 -12.14
C THR A 404 17.54 12.29 -12.20
N PRO A 405 18.00 11.06 -12.51
CA PRO A 405 19.41 10.81 -12.79
C PRO A 405 19.91 11.54 -14.05
N SER A 406 21.22 11.73 -14.17
CA SER A 406 21.85 12.36 -15.35
C SER A 406 21.47 11.67 -16.67
N ARG A 407 21.44 12.43 -17.77
CA ARG A 407 21.00 12.00 -19.11
C ARG A 407 19.51 11.70 -19.20
N SER A 408 18.72 12.17 -18.24
CA SER A 408 17.26 12.12 -18.34
C SER A 408 16.72 13.24 -19.22
N VAL A 409 15.56 12.99 -19.81
CA VAL A 409 14.89 13.85 -20.78
C VAL A 409 13.45 14.04 -20.31
N ILE A 410 12.95 15.27 -20.36
CA ILE A 410 11.53 15.56 -20.17
C ILE A 410 10.98 16.11 -21.50
N ILE A 411 9.87 15.53 -21.95
CA ILE A 411 9.11 15.93 -23.12
C ILE A 411 7.81 16.53 -22.59
N LEU A 412 7.70 17.85 -22.70
CA LEU A 412 6.45 18.55 -22.39
C LEU A 412 5.50 18.38 -23.58
N VAL A 413 4.30 17.88 -23.32
CA VAL A 413 3.21 17.82 -24.28
C VAL A 413 2.15 18.87 -24.00
N LYS A 414 1.19 19.04 -24.91
CA LYS A 414 0.01 19.89 -24.70
C LYS A 414 -0.72 19.51 -23.40
N ALA A 415 -1.24 20.51 -22.71
CA ALA A 415 -2.01 20.33 -21.48
C ALA A 415 -3.13 19.29 -21.66
N GLY A 416 -3.26 18.36 -20.72
CA GLY A 416 -4.23 17.27 -20.73
C GLY A 416 -3.95 16.16 -21.76
N SER A 417 -2.75 16.12 -22.36
CA SER A 417 -2.43 15.20 -23.47
C SER A 417 -1.40 14.12 -23.10
N ASP A 418 -0.95 14.03 -21.86
CA ASP A 418 -0.03 12.99 -21.38
C ASP A 418 -0.66 11.59 -21.47
N ASP A 419 -1.94 11.45 -21.13
CA ASP A 419 -2.70 10.19 -21.25
C ASP A 419 -2.83 9.73 -22.71
N GLU A 420 -3.04 10.66 -23.64
CA GLU A 420 -3.06 10.37 -25.08
C GLU A 420 -1.67 9.95 -25.57
N ALA A 421 -0.65 10.73 -25.22
CA ALA A 421 0.74 10.45 -25.55
C ALA A 421 1.18 9.08 -25.01
N GLY A 422 0.82 8.78 -23.77
CA GLY A 422 1.07 7.49 -23.12
C GLY A 422 0.42 6.33 -23.85
N ARG A 423 -0.83 6.49 -24.32
CA ARG A 423 -1.53 5.47 -25.12
C ARG A 423 -0.82 5.22 -26.45
N LEU A 424 -0.38 6.28 -27.14
CA LEU A 424 0.37 6.17 -28.39
C LEU A 424 1.70 5.43 -28.19
N ILE A 425 2.46 5.82 -27.16
CA ILE A 425 3.75 5.20 -26.82
C ILE A 425 3.55 3.72 -26.45
N ARG A 426 2.58 3.41 -25.59
CA ARG A 426 2.24 2.05 -25.17
C ARG A 426 1.93 1.16 -26.38
N ASN A 427 1.15 1.66 -27.34
CA ASN A 427 0.70 0.87 -28.48
C ASN A 427 1.77 0.74 -29.58
N GLN A 428 2.44 1.84 -29.94
CA GLN A 428 3.31 1.88 -31.12
C GLN A 428 4.78 1.60 -30.83
N ILE A 429 5.24 1.85 -29.61
CA ILE A 429 6.63 1.60 -29.20
C ILE A 429 6.72 0.33 -28.37
N PHE A 430 5.85 0.21 -27.37
CA PHE A 430 5.89 -0.90 -26.41
C PHE A 430 5.02 -2.10 -26.81
N HIS A 431 4.14 -1.96 -27.81
CA HIS A 431 3.22 -3.01 -28.27
C HIS A 431 2.43 -3.64 -27.10
N GLY A 432 1.98 -2.81 -26.17
CA GLY A 432 1.22 -3.20 -24.98
C GLY A 432 2.05 -3.80 -23.84
N LYS A 433 3.36 -3.97 -23.98
CA LYS A 433 4.25 -4.54 -22.95
C LYS A 433 4.74 -3.47 -21.98
N GLU A 434 5.08 -3.88 -20.75
CA GLU A 434 5.72 -2.99 -19.76
C GLU A 434 7.23 -2.86 -19.99
N VAL A 435 7.85 -3.91 -20.55
CA VAL A 435 9.27 -3.92 -20.87
C VAL A 435 9.47 -4.42 -22.30
N ILE A 436 10.27 -3.69 -23.06
CA ILE A 436 10.73 -4.11 -24.40
C ILE A 436 12.24 -4.24 -24.41
N ASN A 437 12.75 -5.26 -25.09
CA ASN A 437 14.18 -5.40 -25.35
C ASN A 437 14.51 -4.86 -26.74
N PHE A 438 15.57 -4.06 -26.85
CA PHE A 438 16.08 -3.68 -28.16
C PHE A 438 17.14 -4.68 -28.61
N ARG A 439 17.19 -4.97 -29.92
CA ARG A 439 18.31 -5.70 -30.51
C ARG A 439 19.51 -4.75 -30.60
N GLY A 440 20.55 -4.99 -29.82
CA GLY A 440 21.77 -4.17 -29.78
C GLY A 440 21.85 -3.23 -28.57
N LYS A 441 22.83 -2.31 -28.55
CA LYS A 441 22.92 -1.28 -27.49
C LYS A 441 21.74 -0.31 -27.63
N VAL A 442 20.87 -0.28 -26.62
CA VAL A 442 19.80 0.74 -26.51
C VAL A 442 20.45 2.12 -26.47
N ASN A 443 20.08 2.99 -27.41
CA ASN A 443 20.47 4.41 -27.38
C ASN A 443 19.24 5.25 -26.99
N ILE A 444 19.33 5.91 -25.83
CA ILE A 444 18.28 6.80 -25.31
C ILE A 444 17.91 7.90 -26.32
N ASP A 445 18.88 8.41 -27.09
CA ASP A 445 18.63 9.43 -28.10
C ASP A 445 17.78 8.90 -29.25
N SER A 446 18.01 7.65 -29.67
CA SER A 446 17.21 7.03 -30.72
C SER A 446 15.77 6.81 -30.26
N LEU A 447 15.57 6.42 -29.00
CA LEU A 447 14.23 6.26 -28.43
C LEU A 447 13.53 7.61 -28.30
N LYS A 448 14.23 8.62 -27.77
CA LYS A 448 13.76 10.00 -27.69
C LYS A 448 13.29 10.51 -29.05
N THR A 449 14.11 10.38 -30.10
CA THR A 449 13.73 10.81 -31.46
C THR A 449 12.51 10.07 -31.97
N ARG A 450 12.37 8.77 -31.69
CA ARG A 450 11.20 7.98 -32.07
C ARG A 450 9.93 8.46 -31.34
N ILE A 451 10.03 8.76 -30.04
CA ILE A 451 8.92 9.30 -29.25
C ILE A 451 8.51 10.67 -29.77
N ILE A 452 9.45 11.60 -29.97
CA ILE A 452 9.16 12.94 -30.49
C ILE A 452 8.45 12.86 -31.85
N ARG A 453 8.93 12.02 -32.76
CA ARG A 453 8.29 11.81 -34.08
C ARG A 453 6.89 11.22 -33.98
N LEU A 454 6.68 10.31 -33.02
CA LEU A 454 5.38 9.69 -32.77
C LEU A 454 4.37 10.71 -32.24
N LEU A 455 4.81 11.56 -31.31
CA LEU A 455 3.96 12.55 -30.66
C LEU A 455 3.70 13.77 -31.55
N GLY A 456 4.62 14.10 -32.46
CA GLY A 456 4.44 15.16 -33.46
C GLY A 456 4.02 16.48 -32.81
N ASP A 457 2.88 17.01 -33.25
CA ASP A 457 2.32 18.29 -32.79
C ASP A 457 1.86 18.28 -31.33
N LEU A 458 1.88 17.14 -30.63
CA LEU A 458 1.64 17.10 -29.19
C LEU A 458 2.83 17.69 -28.41
N VAL A 459 4.05 17.65 -28.94
CA VAL A 459 5.26 18.10 -28.25
C VAL A 459 5.36 19.62 -28.26
N LEU A 460 5.55 20.21 -27.08
CA LEU A 460 5.77 21.64 -26.90
C LEU A 460 7.25 21.96 -26.66
N GLU A 461 7.90 21.20 -25.77
CA GLU A 461 9.27 21.44 -25.35
C GLU A 461 9.97 20.12 -25.03
N VAL A 462 11.30 20.08 -25.21
CA VAL A 462 12.14 18.96 -24.77
C VAL A 462 13.31 19.50 -23.96
N VAL A 463 13.41 19.07 -22.70
CA VAL A 463 14.45 19.50 -21.76
C VAL A 463 15.33 18.31 -21.39
N THR A 464 16.65 18.49 -21.35
CA THR A 464 17.63 17.42 -21.08
C THR A 464 18.57 17.79 -19.94
N THR A 465 19.03 16.80 -19.17
CA THR A 465 20.07 16.94 -18.14
C THR A 465 21.47 16.59 -18.60
#